data_AF-A0A4E9F9T4-F1
#
_entry.id   AF-A0A4E9F9T4-F1
#
_cell.length_a   1.000
_cell.length_b   1.000
_cell.length_c   1.000
_cell.angle_alpha   90.00
_cell.angle_beta   90.00
_cell.angle_gamma   90.00
#
_symmetry.space_group_name_H-M   'P 1'
#
loop_
_entity.id
_entity.type
_entity.pdbx_description
1 polymer ?
#
loop_
_entity_poly.entity_id
_entity_poly.type
_entity_poly.pdbx_seq_one_letter_code
_entity_poly.pdbx_strand_id
1 'polypeptide(L)'
;MVWYQACTVSLTLLLIASLEMTLAGDANERFMNCCNQKKDINHWCKMKLCTFNATSEQVLDTYPFCTIFGNTMADIWQCAGAGYDHTKCCTKSGVPPNCRAYCNGKSIKNIEDLSCIYYTDPILACFKKYYESNTFPAKLKN
;
A
#
# COMPACT_ATOMS: atom_id res chain seq x y z
N MET A 1 19.13 49.07 -1.79
CA MET A 1 19.85 47.81 -2.08
C MET A 1 19.43 46.68 -1.14
N VAL A 2 19.29 46.91 0.17
CA VAL A 2 18.90 45.87 1.16
C VAL A 2 17.53 45.23 0.90
N TRP A 3 16.54 46.00 0.42
CA TRP A 3 15.18 45.49 0.15
C TRP A 3 15.13 44.40 -0.95
N TYR A 4 16.03 44.45 -1.94
CA TYR A 4 16.09 43.44 -3.01
C TYR A 4 16.58 42.08 -2.46
N GLN A 5 17.55 42.11 -1.54
CA GLN A 5 18.07 40.90 -0.90
C GLN A 5 17.01 40.22 -0.03
N ALA A 6 16.20 40.98 0.70
CA ALA A 6 15.11 40.44 1.50
C ALA A 6 14.07 39.71 0.63
N CYS A 7 13.67 40.30 -0.51
CA CYS A 7 12.74 39.66 -1.45
C CYS A 7 13.28 38.34 -2.00
N THR A 8 14.55 38.28 -2.41
CA THR A 8 15.14 37.04 -2.93
C THR A 8 15.19 35.94 -1.87
N VAL A 9 15.49 36.28 -0.61
CA VAL A 9 15.50 35.33 0.50
C VAL A 9 14.10 34.77 0.75
N SER A 10 13.07 35.63 0.80
CA SER A 10 11.67 35.19 0.95
C SER A 10 11.22 34.29 -0.20
N LEU A 11 11.60 34.61 -1.45
CA LEU A 11 11.27 33.78 -2.62
C LEU A 11 11.95 32.41 -2.53
N THR A 12 13.22 32.35 -2.13
CA THR A 12 13.93 31.08 -1.95
C THR A 12 13.36 30.22 -0.81
N LEU A 13 12.93 30.83 0.30
CA LEU A 13 12.28 30.12 1.41
C LEU A 13 10.96 29.46 0.97
N LEU A 14 10.15 30.15 0.15
CA LEU A 14 8.92 29.58 -0.40
C LEU A 14 9.20 28.41 -1.36
N LEU A 15 10.25 28.51 -2.19
CA LEU A 15 10.66 27.42 -3.07
C LEU A 15 11.20 26.21 -2.30
N ILE A 16 11.98 26.42 -1.24
CA ILE A 16 12.48 25.32 -0.39
C ILE A 16 11.31 24.65 0.35
N ALA A 17 10.37 25.42 0.90
CA ALA A 17 9.19 24.87 1.56
C ALA A 17 8.33 24.01 0.61
N SER A 18 8.30 24.33 -0.68
CA SER A 18 7.62 23.49 -1.68
C SER A 18 8.37 22.19 -2.02
N LEU A 19 9.71 22.16 -1.86
CA LEU A 19 10.53 20.99 -2.18
C LEU A 19 10.52 19.93 -1.07
N GLU A 20 10.38 20.34 0.20
CA GLU A 20 10.35 19.40 1.33
C GLU A 20 9.09 18.53 1.36
N MET A 21 8.00 18.98 0.72
CA MET A 21 6.72 18.23 0.67
C MET A 21 6.76 16.96 -0.17
N THR A 22 7.83 16.67 -0.92
CA THR A 22 7.92 15.48 -1.78
C THR A 22 8.86 14.40 -1.28
N LEU A 23 9.53 14.56 -0.12
CA LEU A 23 10.62 13.65 0.29
C LEU A 23 10.16 12.33 0.94
N ALA A 24 8.91 12.24 1.42
CA ALA A 24 8.29 10.97 1.72
C ALA A 24 7.53 10.52 0.49
N GLY A 25 8.14 9.66 -0.34
CA GLY A 25 7.40 8.95 -1.38
C GLY A 25 6.11 8.42 -0.76
N ASP A 26 4.98 8.75 -1.38
CA ASP A 26 3.69 8.47 -0.78
C ASP A 26 3.52 6.95 -0.57
N ALA A 27 2.57 6.54 0.28
CA ALA A 27 2.37 5.13 0.58
C ALA A 27 2.13 4.28 -0.68
N ASN A 28 1.51 4.84 -1.72
CA ASN A 28 1.28 4.14 -2.98
C ASN A 28 2.58 3.90 -3.74
N GLU A 29 3.46 4.90 -3.82
CA GLU A 29 4.75 4.76 -4.50
C GLU A 29 5.56 3.61 -3.90
N ARG A 30 5.61 3.54 -2.57
CA ARG A 30 6.37 2.49 -1.86
C ARG A 30 5.75 1.11 -2.03
N PHE A 31 4.43 1.00 -2.00
CA PHE A 31 3.73 -0.25 -2.30
C PHE A 31 3.99 -0.70 -3.75
N MET A 32 3.85 0.22 -4.72
CA MET A 32 4.10 -0.06 -6.12
C MET A 32 5.57 -0.47 -6.39
N ASN A 33 6.51 0.17 -5.70
CA ASN A 33 7.93 -0.20 -5.77
C ASN A 33 8.19 -1.62 -5.28
N CYS A 34 7.51 -2.07 -4.20
CA CYS A 34 7.57 -3.47 -3.79
C CYS A 34 7.05 -4.40 -4.90
N CYS A 35 5.90 -4.09 -5.49
CA CYS A 35 5.36 -4.90 -6.60
C CYS A 35 6.32 -4.96 -7.80
N ASN A 36 7.01 -3.87 -8.13
CA ASN A 36 7.96 -3.83 -9.23
C ASN A 36 9.21 -4.68 -9.01
N GLN A 37 9.55 -4.99 -7.76
CA GLN A 37 10.69 -5.85 -7.41
C GLN A 37 10.33 -7.34 -7.46
N LYS A 38 9.03 -7.67 -7.50
CA LYS A 38 8.56 -9.05 -7.63
C LYS A 38 8.62 -9.48 -9.09
N LYS A 39 9.15 -10.69 -9.33
CA LYS A 39 9.37 -11.21 -10.69
C LYS A 39 8.10 -11.73 -11.36
N ASP A 40 7.16 -12.26 -10.57
CA ASP A 40 6.06 -13.10 -11.07
C ASP A 40 4.68 -12.44 -10.99
N ILE A 41 4.60 -11.13 -10.72
CA ILE A 41 3.32 -10.41 -10.72
C ILE A 41 2.89 -10.16 -12.17
N ASN A 42 1.73 -10.69 -12.56
CA ASN A 42 1.10 -10.41 -13.85
C ASN A 42 0.91 -8.89 -14.06
N HIS A 43 1.29 -8.39 -15.24
CA HIS A 43 1.26 -6.96 -15.55
C HIS A 43 -0.13 -6.31 -15.36
N TRP A 44 -1.19 -6.97 -15.82
CA TRP A 44 -2.55 -6.45 -15.70
C TRP A 44 -3.00 -6.38 -14.23
N CYS A 45 -2.72 -7.44 -13.46
CA CYS A 45 -2.99 -7.47 -12.03
C CYS A 45 -2.20 -6.40 -11.27
N LYS A 46 -0.92 -6.21 -11.64
CA LYS A 46 -0.07 -5.15 -11.07
C LYS A 46 -0.72 -3.77 -11.24
N MET A 47 -1.16 -3.45 -12.46
CA MET A 47 -1.80 -2.16 -12.74
C MET A 47 -3.10 -1.95 -11.97
N LYS A 48 -3.83 -3.01 -11.67
CA LYS A 48 -5.12 -2.93 -10.97
C LYS A 48 -5.00 -2.99 -9.44
N LEU A 49 -4.03 -3.71 -8.90
CA LEU A 49 -4.03 -4.07 -7.48
C LEU A 49 -2.83 -3.54 -6.69
N CYS A 50 -1.76 -3.06 -7.34
CA CYS A 50 -0.62 -2.45 -6.63
C CYS A 50 -0.85 -0.98 -6.29
N THR A 51 -1.97 -0.70 -5.61
CA THR A 51 -2.32 0.62 -5.08
C THR A 51 -3.23 0.49 -3.86
N PHE A 52 -3.08 1.39 -2.88
CA PHE A 52 -4.01 1.54 -1.76
C PHE A 52 -5.32 2.22 -2.13
N ASN A 53 -5.49 2.65 -3.39
CA ASN A 53 -6.76 3.16 -3.91
C ASN A 53 -7.65 2.04 -4.49
N ALA A 54 -7.17 0.79 -4.51
CA ALA A 54 -7.99 -0.34 -4.91
C ALA A 54 -9.14 -0.51 -3.92
N THR A 55 -10.36 -0.61 -4.44
CA THR A 55 -11.57 -0.82 -3.64
C THR A 55 -11.90 -2.31 -3.50
N SER A 56 -12.70 -2.65 -2.51
CA SER A 56 -13.30 -3.98 -2.35
C SER A 56 -14.02 -4.47 -3.61
N GLU A 57 -14.75 -3.59 -4.31
CA GLU A 57 -15.39 -3.87 -5.61
C GLU A 57 -14.35 -4.19 -6.70
N GLN A 58 -13.32 -3.34 -6.85
CA GLN A 58 -12.25 -3.59 -7.81
C GLN A 58 -11.49 -4.89 -7.51
N VAL A 59 -11.27 -5.21 -6.24
CA VAL A 59 -10.64 -6.47 -5.83
C VAL A 59 -11.56 -7.63 -6.17
N LEU A 60 -12.86 -7.54 -5.89
CA LEU A 60 -13.83 -8.58 -6.25
C LEU A 60 -13.83 -8.90 -7.75
N ASP A 61 -13.80 -7.86 -8.59
CA ASP A 61 -13.83 -8.00 -10.05
C ASP A 61 -12.52 -8.57 -10.63
N THR A 62 -11.38 -8.22 -10.03
CA THR A 62 -10.06 -8.57 -10.58
C THR A 62 -9.49 -9.84 -9.97
N TYR A 63 -9.87 -10.18 -8.74
CA TYR A 63 -9.35 -11.31 -7.97
C TYR A 63 -9.47 -12.65 -8.72
N PRO A 64 -10.61 -13.02 -9.35
CA PRO A 64 -10.72 -14.29 -10.07
C PRO A 64 -9.72 -14.45 -11.23
N PHE A 65 -9.33 -13.34 -11.85
CA PHE A 65 -8.33 -13.34 -12.92
C PHE A 65 -6.90 -13.34 -12.37
N CYS A 66 -6.67 -12.72 -11.22
CA CYS A 66 -5.32 -12.60 -10.65
C CYS A 66 -4.86 -13.84 -9.89
N THR A 67 -5.79 -14.67 -9.41
CA THR A 67 -5.47 -15.94 -8.72
C THR A 67 -4.94 -17.02 -9.66
N ILE A 68 -5.21 -16.95 -10.96
CA ILE A 68 -4.70 -17.95 -11.93
C ILE A 68 -3.23 -17.70 -12.33
N PHE A 69 -2.66 -16.53 -12.02
CA PHE A 69 -1.31 -16.15 -12.41
C PHE A 69 -0.27 -16.45 -11.31
N GLY A 70 0.03 -17.72 -11.09
CA GLY A 70 1.12 -18.14 -10.20
C GLY A 70 0.98 -17.56 -8.79
N ASN A 71 1.99 -16.81 -8.33
CA ASN A 71 1.99 -16.18 -7.00
C ASN A 71 1.54 -14.70 -7.02
N THR A 72 0.95 -14.21 -8.13
CA THR A 72 0.58 -12.79 -8.32
C THR A 72 -0.16 -12.20 -7.12
N MET A 73 -1.27 -12.82 -6.70
CA MET A 73 -2.04 -12.33 -5.54
C MET A 73 -1.24 -12.40 -4.23
N ALA A 74 -0.48 -13.47 -4.06
CA ALA A 74 0.32 -13.73 -2.87
C ALA A 74 1.42 -12.69 -2.68
N ASP A 75 2.04 -12.26 -3.78
CA ASP A 75 3.07 -11.21 -3.80
C ASP A 75 2.49 -9.81 -3.64
N ILE A 76 1.37 -9.51 -4.33
CA ILE A 76 0.67 -8.24 -4.18
C ILE A 76 0.23 -8.04 -2.72
N TRP A 77 -0.39 -9.05 -2.12
CA TRP A 77 -0.89 -8.97 -0.74
C TRP A 77 0.24 -8.80 0.28
N GLN A 78 1.34 -9.53 0.11
CA GLN A 78 2.53 -9.38 0.96
C GLN A 78 3.13 -7.97 0.84
N CYS A 79 3.22 -7.44 -0.38
CA CYS A 79 3.69 -6.07 -0.60
C CYS A 79 2.76 -5.04 0.05
N ALA A 80 1.44 -5.18 -0.10
CA ALA A 80 0.46 -4.29 0.50
C ALA A 80 0.60 -4.27 2.04
N GLY A 81 0.73 -5.44 2.67
CA GLY A 81 0.89 -5.56 4.13
C GLY A 81 2.30 -5.25 4.65
N ALA A 82 3.27 -5.00 3.76
CA ALA A 82 4.70 -4.85 4.09
C ALA A 82 5.31 -6.05 4.86
N GLY A 83 4.63 -7.20 4.93
CA GLY A 83 5.05 -8.35 5.73
C GLY A 83 4.80 -8.23 7.25
N TYR A 84 4.05 -7.23 7.70
CA TYR A 84 3.77 -6.97 9.13
C TYR A 84 2.36 -7.33 9.53
N ASP A 85 2.15 -7.63 10.82
CA ASP A 85 0.83 -7.96 11.36
C ASP A 85 0.05 -6.69 11.76
N HIS A 86 -1.09 -6.47 11.10
CA HIS A 86 -2.00 -5.33 11.31
C HIS A 86 -3.26 -5.71 12.09
N THR A 87 -3.33 -6.91 12.70
CA THR A 87 -4.53 -7.42 13.37
C THR A 87 -5.10 -6.43 14.40
N LYS A 88 -4.25 -5.69 15.13
CA LYS A 88 -4.69 -4.63 16.06
C LYS A 88 -5.43 -3.49 15.34
N CYS A 89 -4.88 -3.03 14.22
CA CYS A 89 -5.53 -1.99 13.40
C CYS A 89 -6.82 -2.49 12.78
N CYS A 90 -6.80 -3.70 12.18
CA CYS A 90 -7.97 -4.33 11.60
C CYS A 90 -9.12 -4.51 12.60
N THR A 91 -8.80 -4.99 13.82
CA THR A 91 -9.79 -5.18 14.88
C THR A 91 -10.47 -3.85 15.23
N LYS A 92 -9.69 -2.76 15.35
CA LYS A 92 -10.23 -1.42 15.60
C LYS A 92 -11.04 -0.88 14.41
N SER A 93 -10.70 -1.29 13.19
CA SER A 93 -11.35 -0.86 11.95
C SER A 93 -12.57 -1.71 11.57
N GLY A 94 -13.03 -2.59 12.48
CA GLY A 94 -14.26 -3.37 12.30
C GLY A 94 -14.11 -4.66 11.50
N VAL A 95 -12.90 -5.13 11.22
CA VAL A 95 -12.69 -6.42 10.52
C VAL A 95 -13.13 -7.58 11.45
N PRO A 96 -14.07 -8.44 11.01
CA PRO A 96 -14.63 -9.49 11.85
C PRO A 96 -13.62 -10.62 12.08
N PRO A 97 -13.76 -11.42 13.16
CA PRO A 97 -12.79 -12.45 13.54
C PRO A 97 -12.43 -13.43 12.42
N ASN A 98 -13.39 -13.89 11.61
CA ASN A 98 -13.17 -14.80 10.49
C ASN A 98 -12.26 -14.21 9.38
N CYS A 99 -12.21 -12.88 9.25
CA CYS A 99 -11.40 -12.20 8.25
C CYS A 99 -10.05 -11.68 8.77
N ARG A 100 -9.75 -11.81 10.06
CA ARG A 100 -8.49 -11.29 10.64
C ARG A 100 -7.26 -12.04 10.18
N ALA A 101 -7.41 -13.25 9.64
CA ALA A 101 -6.31 -13.97 9.00
C ALA A 101 -5.65 -13.15 7.86
N TYR A 102 -6.43 -12.32 7.16
CA TYR A 102 -5.93 -11.47 6.06
C TYR A 102 -5.19 -10.22 6.53
N CYS A 103 -5.24 -9.90 7.83
CA CYS A 103 -4.60 -8.73 8.42
C CYS A 103 -3.14 -8.92 8.78
N ASN A 104 -2.64 -10.15 8.75
CA ASN A 104 -1.27 -10.46 9.18
C ASN A 104 -0.18 -9.97 8.20
N GLY A 105 -0.58 -9.41 7.05
CA GLY A 105 0.30 -8.86 6.01
C GLY A 105 1.24 -9.87 5.36
N LYS A 106 1.05 -11.18 5.61
CA LYS A 106 1.82 -12.26 5.00
C LYS A 106 1.24 -12.62 3.64
N SER A 107 1.98 -13.42 2.89
CA SER A 107 1.54 -13.90 1.58
C SER A 107 0.31 -14.79 1.71
N ILE A 108 -0.72 -14.50 0.93
CA ILE A 108 -1.97 -15.26 0.89
C ILE A 108 -2.25 -15.60 -0.57
N LYS A 109 -2.26 -16.89 -0.90
CA LYS A 109 -2.52 -17.35 -2.27
C LYS A 109 -4.00 -17.24 -2.63
N ASN A 110 -4.86 -17.67 -1.71
CA ASN A 110 -6.30 -17.70 -1.90
C ASN A 110 -7.02 -17.17 -0.66
N ILE A 111 -8.14 -16.50 -0.88
CA ILE A 111 -9.14 -16.13 0.11
C ILE A 111 -10.12 -17.30 0.19
N GLU A 112 -10.10 -18.02 1.32
CA GLU A 112 -10.97 -19.17 1.56
C GLU A 112 -12.41 -18.74 1.82
N ASP A 113 -12.59 -17.66 2.58
CA ASP A 113 -13.87 -17.03 2.85
C ASP A 113 -14.01 -15.77 1.99
N LEU A 114 -14.63 -15.90 0.82
CA LEU A 114 -14.79 -14.80 -0.14
C LEU A 114 -15.58 -13.61 0.45
N SER A 115 -16.35 -13.80 1.53
CA SER A 115 -17.00 -12.68 2.21
C SER A 115 -16.00 -11.69 2.81
N CYS A 116 -14.75 -12.12 3.03
CA CYS A 116 -13.69 -11.26 3.53
C CYS A 116 -13.20 -10.21 2.52
N ILE A 117 -13.53 -10.35 1.22
CA ILE A 117 -13.22 -9.35 0.19
C ILE A 117 -13.89 -8.01 0.50
N TYR A 118 -15.09 -8.00 1.09
CA TYR A 118 -15.79 -6.78 1.49
C TYR A 118 -15.06 -5.98 2.58
N TYR A 119 -14.09 -6.58 3.28
CA TYR A 119 -13.26 -5.91 4.27
C TYR A 119 -11.90 -5.47 3.72
N THR A 120 -11.71 -5.52 2.40
CA THR A 120 -10.45 -5.06 1.77
C THR A 120 -10.19 -3.59 2.06
N ASP A 121 -11.21 -2.72 2.00
CA ASP A 121 -11.05 -1.28 2.22
C ASP A 121 -10.48 -0.94 3.62
N PRO A 122 -11.07 -1.42 4.75
CA PRO A 122 -10.47 -1.18 6.07
C PRO A 122 -9.11 -1.87 6.24
N ILE A 123 -8.86 -3.02 5.61
CA ILE A 123 -7.54 -3.68 5.65
C ILE A 123 -6.48 -2.83 4.94
N LEU A 124 -6.76 -2.37 3.72
CA LEU A 124 -5.86 -1.52 2.94
C LEU A 124 -5.63 -0.17 3.62
N ALA A 125 -6.63 0.40 4.30
CA ALA A 125 -6.44 1.60 5.10
C ALA A 125 -5.43 1.39 6.24
N CYS A 126 -5.46 0.24 6.91
CA CYS A 126 -4.46 -0.13 7.91
C CYS A 126 -3.06 -0.28 7.33
N PHE A 127 -2.96 -0.96 6.18
CA PHE A 127 -1.70 -1.13 5.47
C PHE A 127 -1.13 0.21 5.00
N LYS A 128 -1.94 1.08 4.41
CA LYS A 128 -1.57 2.43 3.99
C LYS A 128 -1.03 3.25 5.15
N LYS A 129 -1.76 3.27 6.27
CA LYS A 129 -1.33 3.97 7.49
C LYS A 129 0.03 3.48 7.98
N TYR A 130 0.33 2.18 7.86
CA TYR A 130 1.64 1.65 8.22
C TYR A 130 2.74 2.22 7.33
N TYR A 131 2.54 2.25 6.01
CA TYR A 131 3.48 2.89 5.09
C TYR A 131 3.68 4.37 5.43
N GLU A 132 2.63 5.11 5.71
CA GLU A 132 2.71 6.54 6.06
C GLU A 132 3.48 6.80 7.36
N SER A 133 3.35 5.90 8.34
CA SER A 133 3.95 6.06 9.69
C SER A 133 5.31 5.41 9.86
N ASN A 134 5.74 4.54 8.94
CA ASN A 134 7.00 3.83 9.02
C ASN A 134 7.82 4.14 7.77
N THR A 135 8.88 4.94 7.90
CA THR A 135 9.77 5.33 6.80
C THR A 135 10.75 4.22 6.39
N PHE A 136 10.88 3.15 7.19
CA PHE A 136 11.71 2.01 6.82
C PHE A 136 11.08 1.22 5.65
N PRO A 137 11.87 0.80 4.65
CA PRO A 137 11.36 -0.06 3.59
C PRO A 137 10.74 -1.32 4.22
N ALA A 138 9.61 -1.75 3.66
CA ALA A 138 9.04 -3.06 3.98
C ALA A 138 10.17 -4.08 3.91
N LYS A 139 10.37 -4.87 4.98
CA LYS A 139 11.37 -5.94 4.95
C LYS A 139 10.90 -6.93 3.89
N LEU A 140 11.48 -6.86 2.70
CA LEU A 140 11.35 -7.85 1.65
C LEU A 140 11.95 -9.15 2.20
N LYS A 141 11.12 -9.99 2.79
CA LYS A 141 11.48 -11.39 3.02
C LYS A 141 11.18 -12.11 1.72
N ASN A 142 12.25 -12.44 0.99
CA ASN A 142 12.23 -13.43 -0.07
C ASN A 142 11.82 -14.79 0.50
#